data_AF-A0AAU8LUY2-F1
#
_entry.id   AF-A0AAU8LUY2-F1
#
_cell.length_a   1.000
_cell.length_b   1.000
_cell.length_c   1.000
_cell.angle_alpha   90.00
_cell.angle_beta   90.00
_cell.angle_gamma   90.00
#
_symmetry.space_group_name_H-M   'P 1'
#
loop_
_entity.id
_entity.type
_entity.pdbx_description
1 polymer ?
#
loop_
_entity_poly.entity_id
_entity_poly.type
_entity_poly.pdbx_seq_one_letter_code
_entity_poly.pdbx_strand_id
1 'polypeptide(L)'
;MSTMNDLDKLRVMLPHWIDHNQGHGKEFAQWVDKLSSDSPEVAQLLAEAVQSLQKAQNSLEEALEKAGGSLDAPGGGHHHHCSRKHDHCHGHSHGDGHNHHHS
;
A
#
# COMPACT_ATOMS: atom_id res chain seq x y z
N MET A 1 -7.69 -30.82 12.70
CA MET A 1 -6.83 -29.63 12.78
C MET A 1 -6.50 -29.23 11.36
N SER A 2 -7.01 -28.10 10.87
CA SER A 2 -6.69 -27.64 9.51
C SER A 2 -5.22 -27.24 9.50
N THR A 3 -4.39 -28.06 8.88
CA THR A 3 -2.99 -27.72 8.60
C THR A 3 -3.00 -26.54 7.63
N MET A 4 -2.54 -25.38 8.08
CA MET A 4 -2.34 -24.22 7.22
C MET A 4 -1.45 -24.66 6.05
N ASN A 5 -1.98 -24.60 4.83
CA ASN A 5 -1.20 -24.98 3.66
C ASN A 5 -0.10 -23.92 3.44
N ASP A 6 0.92 -24.25 2.65
CA ASP A 6 2.05 -23.33 2.48
C ASP A 6 1.66 -22.01 1.82
N LEU A 7 0.57 -22.00 1.04
CA LEU A 7 0.02 -20.79 0.42
C LEU A 7 -0.66 -19.87 1.45
N ASP A 8 -1.38 -20.43 2.44
CA ASP A 8 -1.94 -19.68 3.56
C ASP A 8 -0.84 -19.09 4.45
N LYS A 9 0.27 -19.81 4.66
CA LYS A 9 1.44 -19.26 5.35
C LYS A 9 2.05 -18.09 4.58
N LEU A 10 2.18 -18.20 3.25
CA LEU A 10 2.69 -17.11 2.42
C LEU A 10 1.80 -15.87 2.49
N ARG A 11 0.47 -16.02 2.52
CA ARG A 11 -0.46 -14.90 2.64
C ARG A 11 -0.33 -14.12 3.95
N VAL A 12 0.17 -14.77 5.01
CA VAL A 12 0.53 -14.10 6.27
C VAL A 12 1.92 -13.46 6.19
N MET A 13 2.90 -14.14 5.60
CA MET A 13 4.29 -13.63 5.57
C MET A 13 4.51 -12.49 4.57
N LEU A 14 3.88 -12.52 3.40
CA LEU A 14 4.09 -11.55 2.33
C LEU A 14 3.83 -10.09 2.77
N PRO A 15 2.73 -9.76 3.48
CA PRO A 15 2.52 -8.43 4.03
C PRO A 15 3.65 -7.94 4.94
N HIS A 16 4.19 -8.82 5.80
CA HIS A 16 5.30 -8.48 6.70
C HIS A 16 6.59 -8.20 5.95
N TRP A 17 6.92 -8.97 4.91
CA TRP A 17 8.10 -8.72 4.09
C TRP A 17 7.98 -7.44 3.27
N ILE A 18 6.79 -7.14 2.75
CA ILE A 18 6.51 -5.88 2.06
C ILE A 18 6.77 -4.70 3.00
N ASP A 19 6.18 -4.70 4.19
CA ASP A 19 6.38 -3.62 5.19
C ASP A 19 7.87 -3.47 5.56
N HIS A 20 8.57 -4.59 5.79
CA HIS A 20 9.99 -4.58 6.12
C HIS A 20 10.85 -4.00 4.99
N ASN A 21 10.57 -4.36 3.74
CA ASN A 21 11.27 -3.80 2.58
C ASN A 21 11.06 -2.30 2.45
N GLN A 22 9.86 -1.78 2.74
CA GLN A 22 9.62 -0.33 2.78
C GLN A 22 10.46 0.37 3.86
N GLY A 23 10.59 -0.24 5.03
CA GLY A 23 11.46 0.24 6.11
C GLY A 23 12.91 0.37 5.67
N HIS A 24 13.47 -0.70 5.09
CA HIS A 24 14.84 -0.69 4.56
C HIS A 24 15.02 0.30 3.41
N GLY A 25 14.08 0.38 2.47
CA GLY A 25 14.14 1.33 1.36
C GLY A 25 14.20 2.78 1.84
N LYS A 26 13.40 3.14 2.86
CA LYS A 26 13.44 4.48 3.48
C LYS A 26 14.78 4.76 4.15
N GLU A 27 15.30 3.82 4.94
CA GLU A 27 16.59 3.98 5.62
C GLU A 27 17.73 4.16 4.61
N PHE A 28 17.76 3.33 3.56
CA PHE A 28 18.79 3.44 2.52
C PHE A 28 18.71 4.79 1.80
N ALA A 29 17.50 5.26 1.45
CA ALA A 29 17.31 6.57 0.83
C ALA A 29 17.81 7.72 1.72
N GLN A 30 17.62 7.64 3.04
CA GLN A 30 18.17 8.63 3.98
C GLN A 30 19.70 8.65 3.98
N TRP A 31 20.35 7.50 3.78
CA TRP A 31 21.80 7.41 3.64
C TRP A 31 22.33 7.90 2.30
N VAL A 32 21.57 7.69 1.21
CA VAL A 32 21.89 8.28 -0.10
C VAL A 32 22.02 9.79 0.03
N ASP A 33 21.03 10.44 0.65
CA ASP A 33 21.01 11.90 0.82
C ASP A 33 22.22 12.40 1.64
N LYS A 34 22.53 11.69 2.74
CA LYS A 34 23.69 12.01 3.60
C LYS A 34 25.04 11.83 2.92
N LEU A 35 25.19 10.83 2.06
CA LEU A 35 26.49 10.46 1.46
C LEU A 35 26.70 11.03 0.05
N SER A 36 25.70 11.71 -0.50
CA SER A 36 25.74 12.22 -1.89
C SER A 36 26.92 13.16 -2.17
N SER A 37 27.44 13.86 -1.15
CA SER A 37 28.61 14.75 -1.27
C SER A 37 29.92 14.10 -0.82
N ASP A 38 29.90 13.29 0.24
CA ASP A 38 31.11 12.69 0.82
C ASP A 38 31.57 11.40 0.12
N SER A 39 30.64 10.62 -0.43
CA SER A 39 30.93 9.31 -1.02
C SER A 39 29.90 8.97 -2.11
N PRO A 40 29.96 9.64 -3.27
CA PRO A 40 28.95 9.51 -4.32
C PRO A 40 28.82 8.09 -4.87
N GLU A 41 29.91 7.32 -4.93
CA GLU A 41 29.89 5.92 -5.39
C GLU A 41 29.10 5.02 -4.41
N VAL A 42 29.25 5.24 -3.09
CA VAL A 42 28.48 4.51 -2.07
C VAL A 42 27.02 4.93 -2.09
N ALA A 43 26.74 6.24 -2.21
CA ALA A 43 25.39 6.76 -2.35
C ALA A 43 24.69 6.18 -3.59
N GLN A 44 25.40 6.02 -4.70
CA GLN A 44 24.86 5.40 -5.91
C GLN A 44 24.47 3.93 -5.68
N LEU A 45 25.34 3.13 -5.06
CA LEU A 45 25.04 1.72 -4.75
C LEU A 45 23.83 1.58 -3.81
N LEU A 46 23.69 2.46 -2.82
CA LEU A 46 22.52 2.50 -1.95
C LEU A 46 21.25 2.88 -2.72
N ALA A 47 21.33 3.82 -3.67
CA ALA A 47 20.20 4.16 -4.53
C ALA A 47 19.79 2.99 -5.44
N GLU A 48 20.74 2.19 -5.93
CA GLU A 48 20.45 0.95 -6.66
C GLU A 48 19.79 -0.11 -5.77
N ALA A 49 20.20 -0.21 -4.50
CA ALA A 49 19.57 -1.08 -3.52
C ALA A 49 18.11 -0.67 -3.25
N VAL A 50 17.82 0.62 -3.12
CA VAL A 50 16.45 1.15 -3.00
C VAL A 50 15.58 0.73 -4.20
N GLN A 51 16.09 0.90 -5.42
CA GLN A 51 15.38 0.48 -6.64
C GLN A 51 15.15 -1.03 -6.69
N SER A 52 16.10 -1.81 -6.22
CA SER A 52 16.00 -3.27 -6.16
C SER A 52 14.95 -3.72 -5.15
N LEU A 53 14.88 -3.08 -3.97
CA LEU A 53 13.81 -3.31 -2.99
C LEU A 53 12.43 -2.94 -3.53
N GLN A 54 12.32 -1.84 -4.28
CA GLN A 54 11.06 -1.45 -4.93
C GLN A 54 10.58 -2.52 -5.93
N LYS A 55 11.50 -3.06 -6.75
CA LYS A 55 11.17 -4.15 -7.68
C LYS A 55 10.75 -5.41 -6.95
N ALA A 56 11.49 -5.78 -5.90
CA ALA A 56 11.14 -6.93 -5.07
C ALA A 56 9.76 -6.76 -4.44
N GLN A 57 9.45 -5.58 -3.92
CA GLN A 57 8.14 -5.27 -3.35
C GLN A 57 7.01 -5.47 -4.37
N ASN A 58 7.13 -4.91 -5.58
CA ASN A 58 6.12 -5.09 -6.62
C ASN A 58 5.88 -6.59 -6.93
N SER A 59 6.94 -7.40 -6.96
CA SER A 59 6.81 -8.85 -7.16
C SER A 59 6.14 -9.56 -5.97
N LEU A 60 6.40 -9.12 -4.73
CA LEU A 60 5.75 -9.66 -3.53
C LEU A 60 4.27 -9.29 -3.46
N GLU A 61 3.92 -8.07 -3.87
CA GLU A 61 2.53 -7.62 -3.99
C GLU A 61 1.78 -8.46 -5.03
N GLU A 62 2.35 -8.65 -6.22
CA GLU A 62 1.75 -9.50 -7.25
C GLU A 62 1.63 -10.98 -6.78
N ALA A 63 2.63 -11.49 -6.06
CA ALA A 63 2.58 -12.83 -5.47
C ALA A 63 1.44 -12.96 -4.44
N LEU A 64 1.22 -11.92 -3.62
CA LEU A 64 0.13 -11.88 -2.65
C LEU A 64 -1.24 -11.88 -3.34
N GLU A 65 -1.40 -11.11 -4.41
CA GLU A 65 -2.63 -11.11 -5.22
C GLU A 65 -2.90 -12.48 -5.84
N LYS A 66 -1.89 -13.10 -6.46
CA LYS A 66 -1.99 -14.44 -7.04
C LYS A 66 -2.23 -15.54 -6.00
N ALA A 67 -1.78 -15.34 -4.76
CA ALA A 67 -2.06 -16.21 -3.63
C ALA A 67 -3.47 -16.01 -3.02
N GLY A 68 -4.28 -15.07 -3.53
CA GLY A 68 -5.65 -14.82 -3.05
C GLY A 68 -5.76 -13.73 -1.98
N GLY A 69 -4.78 -12.81 -1.91
CA GLY A 69 -4.78 -11.65 -1.02
C GLY A 69 -4.43 -11.96 0.44
N SER A 70 -4.28 -10.92 1.26
CA SER A 70 -3.97 -11.06 2.70
C SER A 70 -5.13 -11.73 3.46
N LEU A 71 -4.79 -12.56 4.46
CA LEU A 71 -5.75 -13.28 5.31
C LEU A 71 -6.26 -12.42 6.49
N ASP A 72 -5.62 -11.29 6.77
CA ASP A 72 -5.89 -10.45 7.95
C ASP A 72 -7.04 -9.43 7.78
N ALA A 73 -7.88 -9.57 6.75
CA ALA A 73 -9.05 -8.71 6.56
C ALA A 73 -10.34 -9.40 7.06
N PRO A 74 -10.80 -9.15 8.31
CA PRO A 74 -12.17 -9.44 8.70
C PRO A 74 -13.10 -8.40 8.07
N GLY A 75 -13.48 -8.61 6.80
CA GLY A 75 -14.41 -7.73 6.09
C GLY A 75 -14.06 -7.58 4.63
N GLY A 76 -14.89 -8.15 3.75
CA GLY A 76 -14.61 -8.29 2.33
C GLY A 76 -14.60 -6.99 1.52
N GLY A 77 -13.99 -7.09 0.35
CA GLY A 77 -14.02 -6.04 -0.67
C GLY A 77 -13.12 -6.37 -1.85
N HIS A 78 -13.59 -7.25 -2.73
CA HIS A 78 -13.00 -7.54 -4.03
C HIS A 78 -12.59 -6.25 -4.78
N HIS A 79 -11.30 -6.11 -5.10
CA HIS A 79 -10.84 -5.22 -6.16
C HIS A 79 -11.32 -5.76 -7.51
N HIS A 80 -12.52 -5.33 -7.93
CA HIS A 80 -12.92 -5.45 -9.33
C HIS A 80 -12.60 -4.14 -10.04
N HIS A 81 -11.56 -4.19 -10.88
CA HIS A 81 -11.39 -3.25 -11.97
C HIS A 81 -12.63 -3.33 -12.88
N CYS A 82 -13.51 -2.33 -12.87
CA CYS A 82 -14.59 -2.21 -13.84
C CYS A 82 -14.62 -0.82 -14.50
N SER A 83 -14.11 -0.77 -15.72
CA SER A 83 -14.32 0.33 -16.65
C SER A 83 -15.79 0.36 -17.11
N ARG A 84 -16.70 0.97 -16.33
CA ARG A 84 -18.05 1.31 -16.82
C ARG A 84 -18.69 2.45 -16.02
N LYS A 85 -18.65 3.63 -16.65
CA LYS A 85 -19.46 4.85 -16.47
C LYS A 85 -20.55 4.80 -15.38
N HIS A 86 -20.44 5.67 -14.36
CA HIS A 86 -21.60 6.12 -13.60
C HIS A 86 -21.46 7.58 -13.18
N ASP A 87 -22.24 8.43 -13.84
CA ASP A 87 -22.40 9.85 -13.55
C ASP A 87 -23.50 9.97 -12.49
N HIS A 88 -23.15 10.31 -11.26
CA HIS A 88 -24.10 10.52 -10.18
C HIS A 88 -23.77 11.79 -9.40
N CYS A 89 -24.39 12.89 -9.84
CA CYS A 89 -24.52 14.13 -9.09
C CYS A 89 -25.37 13.89 -7.84
N HIS A 90 -24.76 13.94 -6.65
CA HIS A 90 -25.49 14.04 -5.39
C HIS A 90 -25.51 15.51 -4.95
N GLY A 91 -26.61 16.20 -5.25
CA GLY A 91 -26.96 17.46 -4.60
C GLY A 91 -27.73 17.16 -3.32
N HIS A 92 -27.06 17.20 -2.17
CA HIS A 92 -27.70 17.20 -0.85
C HIS A 92 -27.38 18.54 -0.19
N SER A 93 -28.37 19.43 -0.13
CA SER A 93 -28.28 20.71 0.55
C SER A 93 -28.86 20.55 1.97
N HIS A 94 -28.01 20.64 2.98
CA HIS A 94 -28.42 20.87 4.37
C HIS A 94 -28.19 22.36 4.69
N GLY A 95 -29.21 23.01 5.23
CA GLY A 95 -29.15 24.35 5.82
C GLY A 95 -30.53 24.71 6.32
N ASP A 96 -30.84 24.37 7.57
CA ASP A 96 -30.71 25.22 8.77
C ASP A 96 -32.02 25.95 9.06
N GLY A 97 -32.67 25.51 10.13
CA GLY A 97 -33.90 26.09 10.62
C GLY A 97 -33.62 27.32 11.47
N HIS A 98 -34.26 28.44 11.14
CA HIS A 98 -34.39 29.57 12.05
C HIS A 98 -35.84 30.06 12.09
N ASN A 99 -36.38 30.03 13.30
CA ASN A 99 -37.67 30.50 13.77
C ASN A 99 -37.77 32.05 13.70
N HIS A 100 -38.97 32.60 13.47
CA HIS A 100 -39.63 33.64 14.30
C HIS A 100 -40.57 34.62 13.53
N HIS A 101 -41.78 34.70 14.11
CA HIS A 101 -42.70 35.84 14.31
C HIS A 101 -43.59 36.40 13.18
N HIS A 102 -44.90 36.20 13.41
CA HIS A 102 -46.03 37.02 12.99
C HIS A 102 -45.95 38.46 13.53
N SER A 103 -46.35 39.42 12.70
CA SER A 103 -47.32 40.49 13.01
C SER A 103 -47.82 41.10 11.71
#